data_AF-A0A831X0W8-F1
#
_entry.id   AF-A0A831X0W8-F1
#
_cell.length_a   1.000
_cell.length_b   1.000
_cell.length_c   1.000
_cell.angle_alpha   90.00
_cell.angle_beta   90.00
_cell.angle_gamma   90.00
#
_symmetry.space_group_name_H-M   'P 1'
#
loop_
_entity.id
_entity.type
_entity.pdbx_description
1 polymer ?
#
loop_
_entity_poly.entity_id
_entity_poly.type
_entity_poly.pdbx_seq_one_letter_code
_entity_poly.pdbx_strand_id
1 'polypeptide(L)'
;MAGGEGKAMGTASGADLSGAGEPVAGEQVTPQAGAVPAGVDAARLRELVLRAHPEAIPELVQGETLEELEASARLATEVYRRIADSVREAVAREAAASVPAGQPGRQTYLVNVEALSPAAKIAEGLRRRAE
;
A
#
# COMPACT_ATOMS: atom_id res chain seq x y z
N MET A 1 52.02 32.00 -49.44
CA MET A 1 50.87 31.99 -50.38
C MET A 1 49.68 31.47 -49.59
N ALA A 2 48.74 32.37 -49.25
CA ALA A 2 47.35 32.37 -49.75
C ALA A 2 46.55 31.14 -49.28
N GLY A 3 45.40 31.22 -48.60
CA GLY A 3 44.55 32.34 -48.21
C GLY A 3 43.15 31.81 -47.85
N GLY A 4 42.41 32.61 -47.08
CA GLY A 4 40.94 32.65 -47.09
C GLY A 4 40.15 31.57 -46.33
N GLU A 5 38.95 31.79 -45.82
CA GLU A 5 38.08 32.98 -45.74
C GLU A 5 37.10 32.73 -44.58
N GLY A 6 36.76 33.80 -43.86
CA GLY A 6 35.77 33.77 -42.80
C GLY A 6 34.36 33.54 -43.33
N LYS A 7 33.60 32.71 -42.62
CA LYS A 7 32.16 32.52 -42.85
C LYS A 7 31.39 33.20 -41.72
N ALA A 8 31.04 34.47 -41.95
CA ALA A 8 29.98 35.15 -41.22
C ALA A 8 28.73 35.14 -42.11
N MET A 9 27.79 34.22 -41.82
CA MET A 9 26.39 34.36 -42.20
C MET A 9 25.76 35.24 -41.11
N GLY A 10 25.13 36.37 -41.42
CA GLY A 10 23.98 36.47 -42.33
C GLY A 10 22.74 36.59 -41.43
N THR A 11 22.45 37.78 -40.90
CA THR A 11 21.57 38.85 -41.45
C THR A 11 20.10 38.70 -41.08
N ALA A 12 19.59 39.83 -40.58
CA ALA A 12 18.24 40.37 -40.71
C ALA A 12 17.10 39.66 -39.97
N SER A 13 16.38 40.38 -39.12
CA SER A 13 15.22 41.16 -39.59
C SER A 13 14.51 41.78 -38.38
N GLY A 14 14.19 43.06 -38.47
CA GLY A 14 13.46 43.78 -37.43
C GLY A 14 11.99 43.39 -37.33
N ALA A 15 11.44 43.59 -36.14
CA ALA A 15 10.05 43.98 -35.93
C ALA A 15 9.95 44.61 -34.53
N ASP A 16 9.83 45.93 -34.51
CA ASP A 16 9.23 46.66 -33.40
C ASP A 16 7.83 46.09 -33.14
N LEU A 17 7.58 45.63 -31.92
CA LEU A 17 6.23 45.61 -31.35
C LEU A 17 6.34 46.01 -29.89
N SER A 18 5.97 47.27 -29.64
CA SER A 18 5.56 47.74 -28.33
C SER A 18 4.40 46.86 -27.84
N GLY A 19 4.65 46.11 -26.77
CA GLY A 19 3.63 45.45 -25.98
C GLY A 19 3.95 45.69 -24.52
N ALA A 20 3.32 46.69 -23.94
CA ALA A 20 3.25 46.86 -22.49
C ALA A 20 2.59 45.62 -21.90
N GLY A 21 3.40 44.69 -21.42
CA GLY A 21 3.00 43.61 -20.53
C GLY A 21 3.84 43.74 -19.29
N GLU A 22 3.22 44.21 -18.22
CA GLU A 22 3.80 44.32 -16.89
C GLU A 22 4.52 43.01 -16.52
N PRO A 23 5.69 43.07 -15.85
CA PRO A 23 6.25 41.88 -15.25
C PRO A 23 5.28 41.47 -14.14
N VAL A 24 4.39 40.52 -14.45
CA VAL A 24 3.75 39.72 -13.41
C VAL A 24 4.88 39.03 -12.69
N ALA A 25 5.28 39.66 -11.58
CA ALA A 25 5.99 39.04 -10.51
C ALA A 25 5.29 37.70 -10.31
N GLY A 26 5.95 36.63 -10.75
CA GLY A 26 5.67 35.31 -10.23
C GLY A 26 5.97 35.46 -8.76
N GLU A 27 4.91 35.80 -8.01
CA GLU A 27 4.81 35.65 -6.58
C GLU A 27 5.23 34.21 -6.36
N GLN A 28 6.52 34.03 -6.09
CA GLN A 28 7.01 32.81 -5.50
C GLN A 28 6.35 32.79 -4.14
N VAL A 29 5.16 32.21 -4.10
CA VAL A 29 4.53 31.72 -2.89
C VAL A 29 5.46 30.64 -2.39
N THR A 30 6.52 31.09 -1.73
CA THR A 30 7.19 30.32 -0.71
C THR A 30 6.07 29.87 0.20
N PRO A 31 5.87 28.56 0.43
CA PRO A 31 5.06 28.14 1.55
C PRO A 31 5.81 28.68 2.77
N GLN A 32 5.41 29.85 3.24
CA GLN A 32 5.82 30.40 4.51
C GLN A 32 5.15 29.47 5.53
N ALA A 33 5.77 28.32 5.77
CA ALA A 33 5.47 27.46 6.90
C ALA A 33 5.56 28.38 8.10
N GLY A 34 4.39 28.74 8.62
CA GLY A 34 4.28 29.69 9.71
C GLY A 34 5.14 29.15 10.84
N ALA A 35 6.21 29.88 11.17
CA ALA A 35 7.01 29.57 12.33
C ALA A 35 6.05 29.39 13.50
N VAL A 36 6.16 28.23 14.16
CA VAL A 36 5.32 27.87 15.31
C VAL A 36 5.31 29.08 16.25
N PRO A 37 4.14 29.64 16.60
CA PRO A 37 4.08 30.78 17.50
C PRO A 37 4.82 30.37 18.78
N ALA A 38 5.77 31.19 19.21
CA ALA A 38 6.56 30.94 20.42
C ALA A 38 5.61 30.66 21.58
N GLY A 39 5.48 29.38 21.97
CA GLY A 39 4.54 28.92 22.99
C GLY A 39 3.75 27.65 22.66
N VAL A 40 3.72 27.17 21.42
CA VAL A 40 3.14 25.86 21.10
C VAL A 40 4.23 24.80 21.09
N ASP A 41 4.20 23.91 22.08
CA ASP A 41 5.12 22.79 22.19
C ASP A 41 4.82 21.74 21.11
N ALA A 42 5.82 21.41 20.28
CA ALA A 42 5.73 20.38 19.26
C ALA A 42 5.33 19.01 19.84
N ALA A 43 5.71 18.73 21.10
CA ALA A 43 5.26 17.52 21.80
C ALA A 43 3.75 17.51 22.03
N ARG A 44 3.16 18.67 22.37
CA ARG A 44 1.71 18.82 22.55
C ARG A 44 0.96 18.73 21.22
N LEU A 45 1.51 19.29 20.14
CA LEU A 45 0.96 19.11 18.80
C LEU A 45 0.98 17.64 18.37
N ARG A 46 2.09 16.94 18.62
CA ARG A 46 2.19 15.51 18.33
C ARG A 46 1.13 14.70 19.10
N GLU A 47 0.92 14.99 20.39
CA GLU A 47 -0.10 14.31 21.19
C GLU A 47 -1.51 14.51 20.60
N LEU A 48 -1.84 15.73 20.17
CA LEU A 48 -3.13 16.03 19.53
C LEU A 48 -3.29 15.28 18.19
N VAL A 49 -2.24 15.25 17.37
CA VAL A 49 -2.23 14.51 16.10
C VAL A 49 -2.41 13.01 16.32
N LEU A 50 -1.73 12.42 17.32
CA LEU A 50 -1.89 11.00 17.66
C LEU A 50 -3.30 10.66 18.17
N ARG A 51 -3.95 11.58 18.88
CA ARG A 51 -5.37 11.42 19.26
C ARG A 51 -6.31 11.47 18.06
N ALA A 52 -6.01 12.27 17.05
CA ALA A 52 -6.78 12.33 15.81
C ALA A 52 -6.53 11.12 14.90
N HIS A 53 -5.31 10.55 14.94
CA HIS A 53 -4.89 9.40 14.15
C HIS A 53 -4.51 8.21 15.05
N PRO A 54 -5.49 7.53 15.67
CA PRO A 54 -5.22 6.42 16.60
C PRO A 54 -4.58 5.20 15.92
N GLU A 55 -4.67 5.09 14.60
CA GLU A 55 -4.05 4.02 13.81
C GLU A 55 -2.57 4.31 13.46
N ALA A 56 -2.08 5.53 13.69
CA ALA A 56 -0.71 5.91 13.38
C ALA A 56 0.27 5.34 14.42
N ILE A 57 1.42 4.83 13.94
CA ILE A 57 2.50 4.33 14.80
C ILE A 57 3.23 5.54 15.41
N PRO A 58 3.25 5.72 16.75
CA PRO A 58 3.77 6.93 17.39
C PRO A 58 5.24 7.24 17.07
N GLU A 59 6.06 6.21 16.88
CA GLU A 59 7.48 6.31 16.58
C GLU A 59 7.74 6.82 15.16
N LEU A 60 6.77 6.66 14.26
CA LEU A 60 6.86 7.12 12.87
C LEU A 60 6.36 8.55 12.67
N VAL A 61 5.58 9.10 13.61
CA VAL A 61 5.09 10.47 13.54
C VAL A 61 6.20 11.43 13.95
N GLN A 62 6.80 12.15 13.01
CA GLN A 62 7.88 13.12 13.24
C GLN A 62 7.60 14.45 12.52
N GLY A 63 8.15 15.54 13.04
CA GLY A 63 7.93 16.89 12.53
C GLY A 63 8.06 17.94 13.62
N GLU A 64 8.39 19.16 13.22
CA GLU A 64 8.47 20.33 14.09
C GLU A 64 7.26 21.27 13.89
N THR A 65 6.57 21.13 12.76
CA THR A 65 5.34 21.87 12.43
C THR A 65 4.11 20.97 12.46
N LEU A 66 2.92 21.58 12.52
CA LEU A 66 1.67 20.83 12.48
C LEU A 66 1.51 20.10 11.15
N GLU A 67 1.83 20.77 10.04
CA GLU A 67 1.70 20.23 8.69
C GLU A 67 2.58 18.99 8.50
N GLU A 68 3.82 19.03 9.01
CA GLU A 68 4.73 17.89 9.01
C GLU A 68 4.21 16.73 9.86
N LEU A 69 3.74 17.02 11.08
CA LEU A 69 3.20 16.00 11.98
C LEU A 69 1.97 15.32 11.37
N GLU A 70 1.07 16.07 10.75
CA GLU A 70 -0.08 15.51 10.05
C GLU A 70 0.31 14.67 8.84
N ALA A 71 1.24 15.16 8.01
CA ALA A 71 1.72 14.41 6.86
C ALA A 71 2.39 13.10 7.30
N SER A 72 3.18 13.16 8.37
CA SER A 72 3.85 12.01 8.96
C SER A 72 2.85 11.02 9.57
N ALA A 73 1.80 11.48 10.25
CA ALA A 73 0.75 10.63 10.80
C ALA A 73 -0.07 9.92 9.71
N ARG A 74 -0.37 10.61 8.60
CA ARG A 74 -1.02 9.99 7.44
C ARG A 74 -0.14 8.89 6.84
N LEU A 75 1.13 9.18 6.62
CA LEU A 75 2.08 8.18 6.10
C LEU A 75 2.23 6.98 7.05
N ALA A 76 2.36 7.22 8.36
CA ALA A 76 2.46 6.16 9.37
C ALA A 76 1.23 5.23 9.34
N THR A 77 0.04 5.80 9.17
CA THR A 77 -1.21 5.04 9.04
C THR A 77 -1.24 4.19 7.77
N GLU A 78 -0.82 4.76 6.64
CA GLU A 78 -0.77 4.04 5.36
C GLU A 78 0.22 2.87 5.40
N VAL A 79 1.40 3.08 5.99
CA VAL A 79 2.41 2.02 6.17
C VAL A 79 1.85 0.90 7.04
N TYR A 80 1.23 1.25 8.18
CA TYR A 80 0.60 0.27 9.05
C TYR A 80 -0.45 -0.55 8.30
N ARG A 81 -1.36 0.10 7.57
CA ARG A 81 -2.42 -0.59 6.81
C ARG A 81 -1.85 -1.55 5.79
N ARG A 82 -0.86 -1.12 5.01
CA ARG A 82 -0.18 -1.97 4.01
C ARG A 82 0.44 -3.21 4.64
N ILE A 83 1.12 -3.05 5.79
CA ILE A 83 1.73 -4.18 6.51
C ILE A 83 0.65 -5.10 7.10
N ALA A 84 -0.40 -4.53 7.69
CA ALA A 84 -1.50 -5.31 8.24
C ALA A 84 -2.20 -6.15 7.17
N ASP A 85 -2.40 -5.60 5.97
CA ASP A 85 -2.95 -6.32 4.82
C ASP A 85 -2.03 -7.46 4.37
N SER A 86 -0.73 -7.20 4.22
CA SER A 86 0.22 -8.23 3.78
C SER A 86 0.34 -9.39 4.77
N VAL A 87 0.31 -9.09 6.07
CA VAL A 87 0.31 -10.11 7.14
C VAL A 87 -0.97 -10.93 7.10
N ARG A 88 -2.15 -10.30 6.95
CA ARG A 88 -3.42 -11.02 6.83
C ARG A 88 -3.43 -11.98 5.65
N GLU A 89 -2.94 -11.55 4.48
CA GLU A 89 -2.85 -12.39 3.29
C GLU A 89 -1.87 -13.56 3.50
N ALA A 90 -0.71 -13.30 4.12
CA ALA A 90 0.27 -14.34 4.42
C ALA A 90 -0.31 -15.43 5.33
N VAL A 91 -0.98 -15.04 6.42
CA VAL A 91 -1.64 -15.96 7.35
C VAL A 91 -2.74 -16.77 6.66
N ALA A 92 -3.56 -16.14 5.82
CA ALA A 92 -4.61 -16.84 5.07
C ALA A 92 -4.03 -17.91 4.12
N ARG A 93 -2.91 -17.60 3.42
CA ARG A 93 -2.23 -18.56 2.55
C ARG A 93 -1.63 -19.73 3.34
N GLU A 94 -1.00 -19.45 4.47
CA GLU A 94 -0.43 -20.49 5.32
C GLU A 94 -1.49 -21.43 5.89
N ALA A 95 -2.62 -20.88 6.36
CA ALA A 95 -3.75 -21.66 6.84
C ALA A 95 -4.34 -22.57 5.74
N ALA A 96 -4.44 -22.08 4.50
CA ALA A 96 -4.88 -22.88 3.36
C ALA A 96 -3.90 -24.00 2.98
N ALA A 97 -2.59 -23.77 3.12
CA ALA A 97 -1.56 -24.76 2.85
C ALA A 97 -1.40 -25.81 3.97
N SER A 98 -1.75 -25.46 5.21
CA SER A 98 -1.55 -26.30 6.40
C SER A 98 -2.60 -27.40 6.59
N VAL A 99 -3.72 -27.37 5.86
CA VAL A 99 -4.74 -28.42 5.95
C VAL A 99 -4.61 -29.38 4.75
N PRO A 100 -3.89 -30.52 4.88
CA PRO A 100 -4.04 -31.61 3.94
C PRO A 100 -5.52 -31.99 3.91
N ALA A 101 -6.08 -32.13 2.71
CA ALA A 101 -7.36 -32.80 2.56
C ALA A 101 -7.20 -34.20 3.16
N GLY A 102 -7.66 -34.38 4.40
CA GLY A 102 -7.64 -35.67 5.07
C GLY A 102 -8.26 -36.74 4.17
N GLN A 103 -7.96 -38.00 4.45
CA GLN A 103 -8.51 -39.14 3.71
C GLN A 103 -10.01 -38.91 3.45
N PRO A 104 -10.48 -38.93 2.19
CA PRO A 104 -11.88 -38.71 1.88
C PRO A 104 -12.72 -39.63 2.76
N GLY A 105 -13.67 -39.02 3.49
CA GLY A 105 -14.50 -39.74 4.45
C GLY A 105 -15.01 -41.01 3.80
N ARG A 106 -14.79 -42.15 4.47
CA ARG A 106 -15.20 -43.47 4.00
C ARG A 106 -16.65 -43.36 3.52
N GLN A 107 -16.88 -43.45 2.21
CA GLN A 107 -18.23 -43.36 1.65
C GLN A 107 -19.08 -44.43 2.32
N THR A 108 -20.00 -44.00 3.18
CA THR A 108 -20.96 -44.90 3.79
C THR A 108 -21.95 -45.27 2.70
N TYR A 109 -21.65 -46.37 2.01
CA TYR A 109 -22.53 -46.96 1.01
C TYR A 109 -23.93 -47.21 1.62
N LEU A 110 -24.96 -46.92 0.84
CA LEU A 110 -26.40 -46.93 1.15
C LEU A 110 -26.99 -48.30 1.57
N VAL A 111 -26.17 -49.31 1.83
CA VAL A 111 -26.63 -50.57 2.43
C VAL A 111 -26.54 -50.41 3.93
N ASN A 112 -27.68 -50.47 4.63
CA ASN A 112 -27.68 -50.55 6.08
C ASN A 112 -27.06 -51.89 6.51
N VAL A 113 -25.73 -51.91 6.62
CA VAL A 113 -24.95 -53.10 6.98
C VAL A 113 -25.42 -53.63 8.33
N GLU A 114 -25.87 -52.77 9.24
CA GLU A 114 -26.35 -53.18 10.57
C GLU A 114 -27.59 -54.07 10.50
N ALA A 115 -28.45 -53.86 9.50
CA ALA A 115 -29.66 -54.67 9.25
C ALA A 115 -29.37 -56.02 8.56
N LEU A 116 -28.14 -56.26 8.10
CA LEU A 116 -27.76 -57.54 7.50
C LEU A 116 -27.53 -58.62 8.57
N SER A 117 -27.91 -59.85 8.25
CA SER A 117 -27.52 -61.02 9.04
C SER A 117 -25.99 -61.16 9.08
N PRO A 118 -25.42 -61.81 10.11
CA PRO A 118 -23.98 -62.02 10.21
C PRO A 118 -23.36 -62.66 8.96
N ALA A 119 -24.03 -63.66 8.37
CA ALA A 119 -23.58 -64.29 7.12
C ALA A 119 -23.58 -63.33 5.93
N ALA A 120 -24.62 -62.48 5.82
CA ALA A 120 -24.72 -61.49 4.75
C ALA A 120 -23.67 -60.39 4.87
N LYS A 121 -23.29 -59.98 6.10
CA LYS A 121 -22.17 -59.04 6.33
C LYS A 121 -20.84 -59.60 5.83
N ILE A 122 -20.58 -60.88 6.10
CA ILE A 122 -19.36 -61.56 5.68
C ILE A 122 -19.31 -61.68 4.15
N ALA A 123 -20.42 -62.11 3.53
CA ALA A 123 -20.53 -62.21 2.07
C ALA A 123 -20.34 -60.86 1.38
N GLU A 124 -20.96 -59.80 1.92
CA GLU A 124 -20.81 -58.43 1.43
C GLU A 124 -19.37 -57.94 1.56
N GLY A 125 -18.72 -58.20 2.70
CA GLY A 125 -17.32 -57.85 2.91
C GLY A 125 -16.34 -58.62 2.03
N LEU A 126 -16.64 -59.87 1.67
CA LEU A 126 -15.83 -60.68 0.75
C LEU A 126 -15.97 -60.20 -0.71
N ARG A 127 -17.20 -59.87 -1.14
CA ARG A 127 -17.46 -59.36 -2.49
C ARG A 127 -16.68 -58.07 -2.77
N ARG A 128 -16.68 -57.14 -1.81
CA ARG A 128 -15.98 -55.85 -1.89
C ARG A 128 -14.46 -55.92 -1.90
N ARG A 129 -13.86 -57.06 -1.56
CA ARG A 129 -12.39 -57.26 -1.60
C ARG A 129 -11.91 -57.91 -2.89
N ALA A 130 -12.84 -58.47 -3.68
CA ALA A 130 -12.54 -59.10 -4.95
C ALA A 130 -12.65 -58.12 -6.14
N GLU A 131 -13.17 -56.91 -5.89
CA GLU A 131 -13.16 -55.74 -6.78
C GLU A 131 -11.95 -54.85 -6.48
#